data_AF-A0A955S8N4-F1
#
_entry.id   AF-A0A955S8N4-F1
#
_cell.length_a   1.000
_cell.length_b   1.000
_cell.length_c   1.000
_cell.angle_alpha   90.00
_cell.angle_beta   90.00
_cell.angle_gamma   90.00
#
_symmetry.space_group_name_H-M   'P 1'
#
loop_
_entity.id
_entity.type
_entity.pdbx_description
1 polymer ?
#
loop_
_entity_poly.entity_id
_entity_poly.type
_entity_poly.pdbx_seq_one_letter_code
_entity_poly.pdbx_strand_id
1 'polypeptide(L)'
;MKELGRCGRKSVGGETWPQTGLAYLAAIALRSGHEARLIDAMAEGLTQDQTEGRIADWNPDWIIAGTTTPTFKKDAAYLKGLKERHGYTIAFTGTHVTALPVESLLEANADFVFMGEAELTLERILDRPREEWTQVPGMCVNIDGVAVKGPPTELLDDLDYLPYPARHLTPYEVYQMPFSHGEPFATVIPSRGCPYPCTFCRAGTVWGVNIRTRSVDNLMGELFDLRDNLGINFFAFMTDTFTLRPSWVKQVMEAMKPHGFRWVCNSRVDTINDDLARAMKEAGCELISFGVESGNPEILESTKKGITLDQVREGVGAAKRAGIMTFCYFIIGLPGETEQTIQDTIDFAKELDPDYCNFHVATPFPGTELYEQAKREGWLVHEDWDQYEEMGSAVMKTPSLSPEAAMRAQTRATRAIYLRPKRIVKELGRMRSMKDVMIRSKAALRLLGVTQGEPPAVSEVE
;
A
#
# COMPACT_ATOMS: atom_id res chain seq x y z
N MET A 1 -6.15 3.75 11.43
CA MET A 1 -4.87 4.20 10.85
C MET A 1 -4.24 3.13 9.95
N LYS A 2 -3.96 3.48 8.68
CA LYS A 2 -3.46 2.64 7.56
C LYS A 2 -2.03 3.10 7.16
N GLU A 3 -1.21 2.22 6.59
CA GLU A 3 0.17 2.52 6.17
C GLU A 3 0.22 3.54 5.01
N LEU A 4 1.24 4.41 5.01
CA LEU A 4 1.49 5.43 3.98
C LEU A 4 1.59 4.79 2.59
N GLY A 5 0.52 4.86 1.80
CA GLY A 5 0.49 4.41 0.40
C GLY A 5 -0.50 3.28 0.09
N ARG A 6 -1.06 2.58 1.10
CA ARG A 6 -1.96 1.44 0.86
C ARG A 6 -3.39 1.67 1.33
N CYS A 7 -4.35 1.40 0.44
CA CYS A 7 -5.79 1.47 0.72
C CYS A 7 -6.30 0.25 1.52
N GLY A 8 -5.80 0.00 2.74
CA GLY A 8 -6.15 -1.21 3.51
C GLY A 8 -5.10 -1.53 4.56
N ARG A 9 -5.48 -1.76 5.83
CA ARG A 9 -4.53 -2.22 6.88
C ARG A 9 -4.62 -3.72 7.09
N LYS A 10 -5.85 -4.24 7.06
CA LYS A 10 -6.10 -5.64 6.76
C LYS A 10 -6.19 -5.75 5.24
N SER A 11 -5.37 -6.58 4.64
CA SER A 11 -5.66 -7.04 3.29
C SER A 11 -7.01 -7.77 3.30
N VAL A 12 -7.56 -8.06 2.12
CA VAL A 12 -8.68 -9.01 2.02
C VAL A 12 -8.35 -10.27 2.83
N GLY A 13 -7.06 -10.61 2.88
CA GLY A 13 -6.46 -11.77 3.50
C GLY A 13 -6.34 -11.80 5.00
N GLY A 14 -6.74 -10.71 5.66
CA GLY A 14 -6.61 -10.57 7.10
C GLY A 14 -5.20 -10.28 7.58
N GLU A 15 -4.21 -10.12 6.68
CA GLU A 15 -2.86 -9.68 7.06
C GLU A 15 -2.89 -8.25 7.57
N THR A 16 -2.32 -8.01 8.76
CA THR A 16 -2.11 -6.64 9.25
C THR A 16 -0.72 -6.17 8.83
N TRP A 17 -0.67 -5.06 8.10
CA TRP A 17 0.59 -4.50 7.60
C TRP A 17 1.31 -3.65 8.66
N PRO A 18 2.64 -3.86 8.86
CA PRO A 18 3.45 -3.05 9.77
C PRO A 18 3.34 -1.55 9.49
N GLN A 19 3.42 -0.71 10.53
CA GLN A 19 3.36 0.75 10.36
C GLN A 19 4.73 1.37 10.09
N THR A 20 5.36 0.99 8.98
CA THR A 20 6.73 1.41 8.65
C THR A 20 6.88 2.93 8.60
N GLY A 21 5.90 3.63 8.00
CA GLY A 21 5.88 5.08 7.92
C GLY A 21 5.88 5.76 9.28
N LEU A 22 5.03 5.31 10.21
CA LEU A 22 5.01 5.84 11.57
C LEU A 22 6.26 5.43 12.36
N ALA A 23 6.81 4.25 12.08
CA ALA A 23 8.08 3.81 12.68
C ALA A 23 9.28 4.64 12.21
N TYR A 24 9.28 5.16 10.98
CA TYR A 24 10.24 6.18 10.56
C TYR A 24 10.07 7.48 11.37
N LEU A 25 8.84 7.97 11.52
CA LEU A 25 8.59 9.20 12.31
C LEU A 25 9.01 9.04 13.78
N ALA A 26 8.73 7.89 14.39
CA ALA A 26 9.20 7.57 15.73
C ALA A 26 10.73 7.54 15.80
N ALA A 27 11.41 6.92 14.82
CA ALA A 27 12.88 6.91 14.77
C ALA A 27 13.48 8.32 14.61
N ILE A 28 12.83 9.20 13.83
CA ILE A 28 13.22 10.61 13.73
C ILE A 28 13.09 11.32 15.09
N ALA A 29 11.96 11.15 15.78
CA ALA A 29 11.75 11.74 17.10
C ALA A 29 12.83 11.27 18.11
N LEU A 30 13.09 9.96 18.18
CA LEU A 30 14.14 9.39 19.03
C LEU A 30 15.53 9.95 18.68
N ARG A 31 15.87 10.05 17.39
CA ARG A 31 17.14 10.59 16.93
C ARG A 31 17.32 12.06 17.33
N SER A 32 16.24 12.84 17.34
CA SER A 32 16.22 14.24 17.79
C SER A 32 16.15 14.39 19.31
N GLY A 33 16.22 13.30 20.09
CA GLY A 33 16.24 13.34 21.56
C GLY A 33 14.87 13.41 22.22
N HIS A 34 13.78 13.20 21.46
CA HIS A 34 12.41 13.16 21.96
C HIS A 34 11.97 11.72 22.26
N GLU A 35 10.96 11.56 23.11
CA GLU A 35 10.33 10.25 23.34
C GLU A 35 9.31 9.91 22.25
N ALA A 36 9.19 8.63 21.91
CA ALA A 36 8.18 8.15 20.97
C ALA A 36 7.60 6.81 21.42
N ARG A 37 6.29 6.64 21.19
CA ARG A 37 5.58 5.36 21.30
C ARG A 37 4.73 5.14 20.06
N LEU A 38 4.58 3.88 19.66
CA LEU A 38 3.67 3.48 18.59
C LEU A 38 2.57 2.62 19.16
N ILE A 39 1.32 2.94 18.80
CA ILE A 39 0.16 2.13 19.14
C ILE A 39 -0.44 1.61 17.85
N ASP A 40 -0.39 0.28 17.67
CA ASP A 40 -1.06 -0.40 16.58
C ASP A 40 -2.32 -1.09 17.11
N ALA A 41 -3.36 -0.28 17.34
CA ALA A 41 -4.63 -0.77 17.87
C ALA A 41 -5.27 -1.90 17.03
N MET A 42 -5.01 -1.94 15.71
CA MET A 42 -5.60 -2.97 14.84
C MET A 42 -4.84 -4.30 14.92
N ALA A 43 -3.52 -4.25 14.96
CA ALA A 43 -2.67 -5.43 15.10
C ALA A 43 -2.82 -6.05 16.50
N GLU A 44 -2.88 -5.21 17.52
CA GLU A 44 -3.06 -5.63 18.91
C GLU A 44 -4.50 -5.98 19.29
N GLY A 45 -5.48 -5.67 18.42
CA GLY A 45 -6.89 -5.94 18.68
C GLY A 45 -7.49 -5.10 19.81
N LEU A 46 -7.00 -3.87 19.99
CA LEU A 46 -7.45 -2.97 21.06
C LEU A 46 -8.81 -2.35 20.71
N THR A 47 -9.63 -2.16 21.75
CA THR A 47 -10.82 -1.31 21.66
C THR A 47 -10.43 0.17 21.63
N GLN A 48 -11.38 1.05 21.30
CA GLN A 48 -11.16 2.49 21.40
C GLN A 48 -10.79 2.87 22.85
N ASP A 49 -11.57 2.43 23.85
CA ASP A 49 -11.31 2.71 25.27
C ASP A 49 -9.92 2.24 25.72
N GLN A 50 -9.47 1.06 25.29
CA GLN A 50 -8.12 0.56 25.60
C GLN A 50 -7.03 1.41 24.96
N THR A 51 -7.25 1.85 23.71
CA THR A 51 -6.34 2.72 22.98
C THR A 51 -6.24 4.08 23.65
N GLU A 52 -7.39 4.68 24.00
CA GLU A 52 -7.45 5.96 24.71
C GLU A 52 -6.81 5.88 26.10
N GLY A 53 -7.04 4.79 26.83
CA GLY A 53 -6.38 4.53 28.11
C GLY A 53 -4.86 4.54 27.99
N ARG A 54 -4.30 3.83 27.01
CA ARG A 54 -2.84 3.84 26.77
C ARG A 54 -2.29 5.21 26.38
N ILE A 55 -3.05 5.98 25.60
CA ILE A 55 -2.67 7.36 25.24
C ILE A 55 -2.67 8.24 26.49
N ALA A 56 -3.74 8.19 27.30
CA ALA A 56 -3.86 8.97 28.53
C ALA A 56 -2.81 8.59 29.59
N ASP A 57 -2.49 7.30 29.73
CA ASP A 57 -1.48 6.80 30.65
C ASP A 57 -0.07 7.30 30.29
N TRP A 58 0.22 7.48 29.00
CA TRP A 58 1.49 8.05 28.55
C TRP A 58 1.48 9.58 28.55
N ASN A 59 0.31 10.18 28.29
CA ASN A 59 0.08 11.63 28.21
C ASN A 59 1.03 12.36 27.23
N PRO A 60 0.93 12.07 25.90
CA PRO A 60 1.77 12.72 24.90
C PRO A 60 1.49 14.20 24.71
N ASP A 61 2.51 14.94 24.28
CA ASP A 61 2.30 16.27 23.71
C ASP A 61 1.58 16.18 22.35
N TRP A 62 2.05 15.29 21.47
CA TRP A 62 1.58 15.16 20.09
C TRP A 62 1.07 13.74 19.78
N ILE A 63 0.00 13.66 18.98
CA ILE A 63 -0.48 12.41 18.40
C ILE A 63 -0.44 12.53 16.87
N ILE A 64 0.42 11.74 16.24
CA ILE A 64 0.57 11.71 14.78
C ILE A 64 -0.05 10.44 14.21
N ALA A 65 -0.91 10.62 13.20
CA ALA A 65 -1.74 9.58 12.65
C ALA A 65 -1.49 9.30 11.17
N GLY A 66 -1.26 8.03 10.82
CA GLY A 66 -1.23 7.57 9.44
C GLY A 66 -2.64 7.34 8.89
N THR A 67 -3.02 8.05 7.82
CA THR A 67 -4.37 7.98 7.25
C THR A 67 -4.39 7.87 5.72
N THR A 68 -5.51 7.39 5.21
CA THR A 68 -5.77 7.20 3.77
C THR A 68 -7.21 7.57 3.49
N THR A 69 -7.58 7.74 2.21
CA THR A 69 -8.92 8.21 1.82
C THR A 69 -10.07 7.45 2.49
N PRO A 70 -10.15 6.11 2.46
CA PRO A 70 -11.28 5.38 3.05
C PRO A 70 -11.34 5.35 4.58
N THR A 71 -10.32 5.86 5.28
CA THR A 71 -10.33 5.89 6.76
C THR A 71 -10.27 7.28 7.31
N PHE A 72 -10.04 8.30 6.48
CA PHE A 72 -9.80 9.66 6.92
C PHE A 72 -10.91 10.17 7.84
N LYS A 73 -12.18 10.04 7.46
CA LYS A 73 -13.30 10.52 8.28
C LYS A 73 -13.31 9.92 9.69
N LYS A 74 -13.07 8.61 9.79
CA LYS A 74 -13.04 7.88 11.07
C LYS A 74 -11.80 8.21 11.89
N ASP A 75 -10.63 8.27 11.25
CA ASP A 75 -9.38 8.66 11.89
C ASP A 75 -9.48 10.12 12.42
N ALA A 76 -10.02 11.04 11.61
CA ALA A 76 -10.27 12.44 11.92
C ALA A 76 -11.22 12.61 13.11
N ALA A 77 -12.40 11.97 13.06
CA ALA A 77 -13.38 12.05 14.15
C ALA A 77 -12.80 11.52 15.48
N TYR A 78 -12.02 10.45 15.44
CA TYR A 78 -11.39 9.87 16.64
C TYR A 78 -10.38 10.82 17.28
N LEU A 79 -9.41 11.33 16.51
CA LEU A 79 -8.38 12.24 17.03
C LEU A 79 -8.93 13.61 17.41
N LYS A 80 -9.92 14.11 16.67
CA LYS A 80 -10.65 15.32 17.05
C LYS A 80 -11.28 15.17 18.43
N GLY A 81 -11.94 14.04 18.70
CA GLY A 81 -12.51 13.76 20.01
C GLY A 81 -11.47 13.71 21.13
N LEU A 82 -10.29 13.14 20.85
CA LEU A 82 -9.17 13.15 21.81
C LEU A 82 -8.64 14.56 22.10
N LYS A 83 -8.49 15.38 21.06
CA LYS A 83 -8.11 16.79 21.21
C LYS A 83 -9.11 17.58 22.04
N GLU A 84 -10.41 17.41 21.79
CA GLU A 84 -11.47 18.12 22.52
C GLU A 84 -11.54 17.71 24.00
N ARG A 85 -11.25 16.44 24.33
CA ARG A 85 -11.30 15.93 25.71
C ARG A 85 -10.04 16.20 26.52
N HIS A 86 -8.88 16.18 25.87
CA HIS A 86 -7.58 16.15 26.56
C HIS A 86 -6.63 17.29 26.17
N GLY A 87 -6.92 18.04 25.11
CA GLY A 87 -6.09 19.16 24.65
C GLY A 87 -4.82 18.75 23.90
N TYR A 88 -4.71 17.51 23.43
CA TYR A 88 -3.56 17.04 22.66
C TYR A 88 -3.38 17.81 21.34
N THR A 89 -2.13 18.00 20.92
CA THR A 89 -1.82 18.41 19.56
C THR A 89 -1.97 17.20 18.63
N ILE A 90 -2.80 17.30 17.60
CA ILE A 90 -3.04 16.18 16.66
C ILE A 90 -2.57 16.52 15.26
N ALA A 91 -1.98 15.54 14.58
CA ALA A 91 -1.53 15.68 13.21
C ALA A 91 -1.74 14.42 12.38
N PHE A 92 -1.79 14.60 11.06
CA PHE A 92 -1.96 13.51 10.11
C PHE A 92 -0.84 13.48 9.07
N THR A 93 -0.47 12.27 8.67
CA THR A 93 0.33 11.97 7.49
C THR A 93 -0.40 10.92 6.66
N GLY A 94 -0.25 10.92 5.34
CA GLY A 94 -1.13 10.10 4.52
C GLY A 94 -1.22 10.52 3.07
N THR A 95 -1.63 9.59 2.22
CA THR A 95 -1.97 9.90 0.82
C THR A 95 -3.13 10.90 0.74
N HIS A 96 -4.12 10.78 1.63
CA HIS A 96 -5.31 11.65 1.61
C HIS A 96 -4.96 13.09 2.00
N VAL A 97 -4.29 13.28 3.12
CA VAL A 97 -3.91 14.62 3.61
C VAL A 97 -2.82 15.26 2.74
N THR A 98 -2.04 14.46 2.01
CA THR A 98 -1.13 14.99 0.98
C THR A 98 -1.91 15.55 -0.21
N ALA A 99 -2.96 14.85 -0.65
CA ALA A 99 -3.77 15.26 -1.80
C ALA A 99 -4.71 16.44 -1.47
N LEU A 100 -5.29 16.45 -0.27
CA LEU A 100 -6.29 17.43 0.18
C LEU A 100 -5.88 18.06 1.53
N PRO A 101 -4.73 18.75 1.63
CA PRO A 101 -4.18 19.18 2.91
C PRO A 101 -5.05 20.19 3.65
N VAL A 102 -5.65 21.15 2.94
CA VAL A 102 -6.45 22.22 3.54
C VAL A 102 -7.78 21.66 4.03
N GLU A 103 -8.47 20.92 3.17
CA GLU A 103 -9.76 20.30 3.47
C GLU A 103 -9.62 19.31 4.63
N SER A 104 -8.58 18.47 4.59
CA SER A 104 -8.33 17.48 5.65
C SER A 104 -8.02 18.15 6.99
N LEU A 105 -7.16 19.17 7.01
CA LEU A 105 -6.81 19.88 8.24
C LEU A 105 -8.04 20.50 8.90
N LEU A 106 -8.90 21.14 8.11
CA LEU A 106 -10.11 21.80 8.59
C LEU A 106 -11.19 20.78 9.02
N GLU A 107 -11.41 19.72 8.24
CA GLU A 107 -12.40 18.66 8.56
C GLU A 107 -12.05 17.97 9.89
N ALA A 108 -10.77 17.65 10.09
CA ALA A 108 -10.29 16.99 11.30
C ALA A 108 -10.11 17.93 12.51
N ASN A 109 -10.20 19.25 12.32
CA ASN A 109 -9.75 20.24 13.30
C ASN A 109 -8.31 19.95 13.82
N ALA A 110 -7.46 19.46 12.92
CA ALA A 110 -6.10 19.08 13.26
C ALA A 110 -5.21 20.30 13.45
N ASP A 111 -4.11 20.15 14.18
CA ASP A 111 -3.15 21.23 14.44
C ASP A 111 -2.22 21.45 13.25
N PHE A 112 -1.87 20.36 12.56
CA PHE A 112 -1.14 20.38 11.30
C PHE A 112 -1.30 19.05 10.56
N VAL A 113 -1.00 19.05 9.26
CA VAL A 113 -0.88 17.85 8.44
C VAL A 113 0.43 17.88 7.66
N PHE A 114 1.01 16.71 7.44
CA PHE A 114 2.18 16.51 6.58
C PHE A 114 1.73 16.29 5.13
N MET A 115 2.34 17.03 4.22
CA MET A 115 2.19 16.85 2.78
C MET A 115 3.39 16.04 2.28
N GLY A 116 3.15 14.94 1.57
CA GLY A 116 4.21 14.09 1.02
C GLY A 116 4.98 13.35 2.11
N GLU A 117 6.31 13.34 1.99
CA GLU A 117 7.22 12.72 2.97
C GLU A 117 7.27 13.55 4.26
N ALA A 118 7.04 12.89 5.39
CA ALA A 118 6.86 13.54 6.68
C ALA A 118 8.14 13.57 7.53
N GLU A 119 9.15 12.77 7.20
CA GLU A 119 10.33 12.53 8.05
C GLU A 119 11.18 13.79 8.24
N LEU A 120 11.61 14.44 7.15
CA LEU A 120 12.39 15.68 7.22
C LEU A 120 11.57 16.83 7.83
N THR A 121 10.29 16.87 7.51
CA THR A 121 9.37 17.88 8.01
C THR A 121 9.20 17.77 9.52
N LEU A 122 9.04 16.56 10.05
CA LEU A 122 8.99 16.29 11.48
C LEU A 122 10.29 16.69 12.16
N GLU A 123 11.44 16.26 11.63
CA GLU A 123 12.76 16.62 12.18
C GLU A 123 12.95 18.14 12.29
N ARG A 124 12.41 18.90 11.33
CA ARG A 124 12.49 20.37 11.34
C ARG A 124 11.61 21.03 12.38
N ILE A 125 10.51 20.43 12.83
CA ILE A 125 9.56 21.10 13.73
C ILE A 125 9.66 20.72 15.19
N LEU A 126 10.26 19.57 15.52
CA LEU A 126 10.29 19.03 16.89
C LEU A 126 10.81 20.05 17.92
N ASP A 127 11.82 20.84 17.56
CA ASP A 127 12.42 21.86 18.43
C ASP A 127 12.09 23.30 18.00
N ARG A 128 11.17 23.49 17.03
CA ARG A 128 10.82 24.82 16.52
C ARG A 128 9.53 25.35 17.12
N PRO A 129 9.47 26.65 17.43
CA PRO A 129 8.24 27.27 17.91
C PRO A 129 7.15 27.26 16.82
N ARG A 130 5.89 27.13 17.25
CA ARG A 130 4.73 26.92 16.36
C ARG A 130 4.56 28.03 15.31
N GLU A 131 4.94 29.25 15.67
CA GLU A 131 4.86 30.44 14.82
C GLU A 131 5.70 30.29 13.54
N GLU A 132 6.78 29.50 13.59
CA GLU A 132 7.68 29.26 12.47
C GLU A 132 7.24 28.11 11.56
N TRP A 133 6.27 27.29 11.98
CA TRP A 133 5.88 26.08 11.25
C TRP A 133 5.31 26.36 9.87
N THR A 134 4.71 27.54 9.67
CA THR A 134 4.17 27.97 8.36
C THR A 134 5.24 28.13 7.29
N GLN A 135 6.52 28.25 7.67
CA GLN A 135 7.66 28.35 6.76
C GLN A 135 8.32 27.00 6.46
N VAL A 136 7.89 25.92 7.14
CA VAL A 136 8.49 24.60 6.97
C VAL A 136 7.88 23.92 5.72
N PRO A 137 8.72 23.46 4.77
CA PRO A 137 8.27 22.71 3.60
C PRO A 137 7.45 21.49 3.98
N GLY A 138 6.39 21.20 3.23
CA GLY A 138 5.61 19.98 3.38
C GLY A 138 4.62 19.99 4.55
N MET A 139 4.21 21.16 5.04
CA MET A 139 3.18 21.28 6.09
C MET A 139 1.98 22.11 5.67
N CYS A 140 0.81 21.77 6.22
CA CYS A 140 -0.31 22.69 6.35
C CYS A 140 -0.68 22.79 7.83
N VAL A 141 -0.74 24.01 8.36
CA VAL A 141 -0.86 24.30 9.79
C VAL A 141 -2.16 25.04 10.07
N ASN A 142 -2.82 24.72 11.18
CA ASN A 142 -4.02 25.42 11.62
C ASN A 142 -3.63 26.57 12.55
N ILE A 143 -3.90 27.80 12.13
CA ILE A 143 -3.71 29.02 12.92
C ILE A 143 -5.08 29.62 13.20
N ASP A 144 -5.56 29.43 14.43
CA ASP A 144 -6.85 29.95 14.91
C ASP A 144 -8.05 29.63 14.00
N GLY A 145 -8.10 28.39 13.47
CA GLY A 145 -9.15 27.91 12.58
C GLY A 145 -8.88 28.19 11.10
N VAL A 146 -7.76 28.84 10.75
CA VAL A 146 -7.35 29.12 9.38
C VAL A 146 -6.24 28.16 8.96
N ALA A 147 -6.46 27.45 7.87
CA ALA A 147 -5.46 26.59 7.25
C ALA A 147 -4.41 27.43 6.51
N VAL A 148 -3.15 27.33 6.95
CA VAL A 148 -1.99 27.98 6.31
C VAL A 148 -1.11 26.90 5.69
N LYS A 149 -1.04 26.88 4.35
CA LYS A 149 -0.19 25.94 3.62
C LYS A 149 1.24 26.50 3.52
N GLY A 150 2.21 25.75 4.00
CA GLY A 150 3.63 26.07 3.86
C GLY A 150 4.16 25.77 2.45
N PRO A 151 5.48 25.94 2.24
CA PRO A 151 6.12 25.61 0.97
C PRO A 151 5.90 24.14 0.56
N PRO A 152 6.00 23.81 -0.75
CA PRO A 152 5.92 22.43 -1.22
C PRO A 152 6.93 21.51 -0.52
N THR A 153 6.57 20.24 -0.34
CA THR A 153 7.43 19.24 0.28
C THR A 153 8.75 19.10 -0.44
N GLU A 154 9.82 19.07 0.33
CA GLU A 154 11.16 18.73 -0.15
C GLU A 154 11.34 17.22 -0.11
N LEU A 155 11.63 16.61 -1.24
CA LEU A 155 11.90 15.18 -1.32
C LEU A 155 13.37 14.93 -0.97
N LEU A 156 13.62 14.03 -0.02
CA LEU A 156 14.97 13.66 0.39
C LEU A 156 15.63 12.80 -0.69
N ASP A 157 16.65 13.32 -1.36
CA ASP A 157 17.36 12.57 -2.41
C ASP A 157 18.21 11.41 -1.85
N ASP A 158 18.96 11.67 -0.78
CA ASP A 158 19.75 10.66 -0.09
C ASP A 158 18.92 9.96 0.99
N LEU A 159 18.34 8.82 0.63
CA LEU A 159 17.52 8.02 1.55
C LEU A 159 18.33 7.40 2.70
N ASP A 160 19.66 7.32 2.59
CA ASP A 160 20.52 6.76 3.65
C ASP A 160 20.61 7.69 4.87
N TYR A 161 20.25 8.97 4.70
CA TYR A 161 20.12 9.92 5.79
C TYR A 161 19.03 9.53 6.80
N LEU A 162 17.99 8.79 6.37
CA LEU A 162 16.92 8.37 7.28
C LEU A 162 17.42 7.29 8.25
N PRO A 163 17.01 7.34 9.53
CA PRO A 163 17.33 6.28 10.46
C PRO A 163 16.52 5.02 10.09
N TYR A 164 16.95 3.86 10.57
CA TYR A 164 16.11 2.67 10.45
C TYR A 164 14.80 2.86 11.24
N PRO A 165 13.64 2.41 10.71
CA PRO A 165 12.37 2.54 11.40
C PRO A 165 12.41 1.89 12.78
N ALA A 166 11.84 2.56 13.78
CA ALA A 166 11.79 2.11 15.17
C ALA A 166 10.78 0.96 15.37
N ARG A 167 10.99 -0.17 14.68
CA ARG A 167 10.07 -1.33 14.68
C ARG A 167 10.01 -2.04 16.02
N HIS A 168 11.03 -1.89 16.87
CA HIS A 168 11.02 -2.35 18.26
C HIS A 168 9.91 -1.68 19.10
N LEU A 169 9.32 -0.56 18.63
CA LEU A 169 8.16 0.08 19.26
C LEU A 169 6.82 -0.42 18.72
N THR A 170 6.82 -1.27 17.69
CA THR A 170 5.61 -1.87 17.11
C THR A 170 5.38 -3.27 17.66
N PRO A 171 4.15 -3.83 17.61
CA PRO A 171 3.91 -5.24 17.93
C PRO A 171 4.41 -6.13 16.78
N TYR A 172 5.70 -6.10 16.49
CA TYR A 172 6.26 -6.69 15.27
C TYR A 172 6.06 -8.21 15.16
N GLU A 173 5.91 -8.88 16.30
CA GLU A 173 5.72 -10.32 16.42
C GLU A 173 4.38 -10.80 15.86
N VAL A 174 3.36 -9.92 15.82
CA VAL A 174 2.02 -10.29 15.35
C VAL A 174 1.82 -10.01 13.86
N TYR A 175 2.76 -9.32 13.21
CA TYR A 175 2.68 -9.07 11.77
C TYR A 175 3.09 -10.32 11.00
N GLN A 176 2.10 -11.00 10.42
CA GLN A 176 2.30 -12.21 9.62
C GLN A 176 1.70 -12.04 8.23
N MET A 177 2.31 -12.71 7.25
CA MET A 177 1.75 -12.89 5.92
C MET A 177 1.46 -14.37 5.67
N PRO A 178 0.57 -14.72 4.74
CA PRO A 178 0.19 -16.09 4.44
C PRO A 178 1.41 -16.92 4.04
N PHE A 179 2.28 -16.30 3.25
CA PHE A 179 3.55 -16.84 2.76
C PHE A 179 4.73 -16.64 3.72
N SER A 180 4.56 -15.98 4.87
CA SER A 180 5.62 -15.94 5.90
C SER A 180 5.67 -17.22 6.74
N HIS A 181 4.76 -18.17 6.54
CA HIS A 181 4.73 -19.48 7.22
C HIS A 181 4.69 -19.40 8.76
N GLY A 182 4.02 -18.37 9.29
CA GLY A 182 3.89 -18.13 10.72
C GLY A 182 5.08 -17.36 11.32
N GLU A 183 6.08 -16.99 10.52
CA GLU A 183 7.16 -16.09 10.94
C GLU A 183 6.70 -14.63 10.85
N PRO A 184 7.16 -13.75 11.76
CA PRO A 184 6.93 -12.32 11.63
C PRO A 184 7.62 -11.77 10.37
N PHE A 185 7.03 -10.75 9.76
CA PHE A 185 7.63 -10.06 8.64
C PHE A 185 7.81 -8.56 8.91
N ALA A 186 8.78 -7.97 8.23
CA ALA A 186 8.96 -6.53 8.20
C ALA A 186 8.75 -5.99 6.78
N THR A 187 8.03 -4.88 6.68
CA THR A 187 8.03 -4.06 5.46
C THR A 187 9.32 -3.24 5.45
N VAL A 188 10.06 -3.22 4.33
CA VAL A 188 11.28 -2.43 4.13
C VAL A 188 11.10 -1.57 2.88
N ILE A 189 11.50 -0.30 2.95
CA ILE A 189 11.40 0.65 1.84
C ILE A 189 12.79 0.86 1.24
N PRO A 190 13.16 0.11 0.18
CA PRO A 190 14.49 0.23 -0.42
C PRO A 190 14.63 1.45 -1.35
N SER A 191 13.51 1.94 -1.89
CA SER A 191 13.47 3.04 -2.84
C SER A 191 12.16 3.81 -2.77
N ARG A 192 12.17 5.09 -3.12
CA ARG A 192 10.99 5.96 -3.22
C ARG A 192 10.90 6.58 -4.61
N GLY A 193 9.68 6.82 -5.07
CA GLY A 193 9.36 7.52 -6.31
C GLY A 193 9.20 6.60 -7.53
N CYS A 194 8.36 7.05 -8.46
CA CYS A 194 8.01 6.30 -9.67
C CYS A 194 7.82 7.27 -10.86
N PRO A 195 8.59 7.14 -11.96
CA PRO A 195 8.57 8.09 -13.08
C PRO A 195 7.39 7.87 -14.02
N TYR A 196 6.59 6.82 -13.80
CA TYR A 196 5.51 6.44 -14.71
C TYR A 196 4.25 7.26 -14.43
N PRO A 197 3.63 7.86 -15.47
CA PRO A 197 2.53 8.81 -15.31
C PRO A 197 1.15 8.12 -15.27
N CYS A 198 1.04 6.95 -14.65
CA CYS A 198 -0.20 6.17 -14.67
C CYS A 198 -1.35 6.97 -14.06
N THR A 199 -2.44 7.18 -14.80
CA THR A 199 -3.46 8.18 -14.47
C THR A 199 -4.21 7.90 -13.16
N PHE A 200 -4.34 6.62 -12.80
CA PHE A 200 -5.03 6.14 -11.59
C PHE A 200 -4.13 6.05 -10.35
N CYS A 201 -2.81 6.21 -10.50
CA CYS A 201 -1.85 5.87 -9.46
C CYS A 201 -1.60 7.03 -8.49
N ARG A 202 -1.60 6.74 -7.18
CA ARG A 202 -1.31 7.71 -6.11
C ARG A 202 0.19 7.86 -5.79
N ALA A 203 1.03 6.98 -6.31
CA ALA A 203 2.45 6.92 -5.98
C ALA A 203 3.15 8.27 -6.16
N GLY A 204 2.93 8.90 -7.32
CA GLY A 204 3.51 10.19 -7.66
C GLY A 204 3.03 11.34 -6.76
N THR A 205 1.84 11.23 -6.17
CA THR A 205 1.28 12.24 -5.26
C THR A 205 2.09 12.34 -3.95
N VAL A 206 2.63 11.23 -3.45
CA VAL A 206 3.39 11.20 -2.19
C VAL A 206 4.89 11.19 -2.43
N TRP A 207 5.37 10.29 -3.30
CA TRP A 207 6.80 9.99 -3.44
C TRP A 207 7.48 10.77 -4.58
N GLY A 208 6.71 11.53 -5.35
CA GLY A 208 7.19 12.19 -6.56
C GLY A 208 7.57 11.22 -7.68
N VAL A 209 8.15 11.78 -8.74
CA VAL A 209 8.46 11.05 -9.99
C VAL A 209 9.93 10.59 -10.08
N ASN A 210 10.79 11.12 -9.23
CA ASN A 210 12.23 10.80 -9.24
C ASN A 210 12.51 9.58 -8.37
N ILE A 211 13.15 8.57 -8.97
CA ILE A 211 13.52 7.34 -8.28
C ILE A 211 14.76 7.59 -7.43
N ARG A 212 14.60 7.42 -6.13
CA ARG A 212 15.66 7.52 -5.13
C ARG A 212 15.82 6.15 -4.48
N THR A 213 17.04 5.64 -4.43
CA THR A 213 17.36 4.31 -3.91
C THR A 213 18.34 4.45 -2.77
N ARG A 214 18.20 3.62 -1.75
CA ARG A 214 19.20 3.49 -0.69
C ARG A 214 20.47 2.82 -1.22
N SER A 215 21.61 3.07 -0.59
CA SER A 215 22.80 2.27 -0.88
C SER A 215 22.58 0.81 -0.50
N VAL A 216 23.34 -0.09 -1.13
CA VAL A 216 23.30 -1.52 -0.82
C VAL A 216 23.68 -1.75 0.64
N ASP A 217 24.73 -1.07 1.11
CA ASP A 217 25.21 -1.19 2.50
C ASP A 217 24.16 -0.72 3.51
N ASN A 218 23.50 0.42 3.24
CA ASN A 218 22.46 0.94 4.13
C ASN A 218 21.23 -0.01 4.18
N LEU A 219 20.81 -0.55 3.04
CA LEU A 219 19.72 -1.54 2.98
C LEU A 219 20.10 -2.83 3.72
N MET A 220 21.27 -3.39 3.45
CA MET A 220 21.75 -4.61 4.11
C MET A 220 21.90 -4.43 5.62
N GLY A 221 22.36 -3.26 6.07
CA GLY A 221 22.43 -2.94 7.50
C GLY A 221 21.06 -3.00 8.18
N GLU A 222 19.99 -2.53 7.53
CA GLU A 222 18.63 -2.68 8.08
C GLU A 222 18.17 -4.15 8.08
N LEU A 223 18.47 -4.93 7.03
CA LEU A 223 18.09 -6.35 7.01
C LEU A 223 18.81 -7.13 8.13
N PHE A 224 20.06 -6.79 8.43
CA PHE A 224 20.79 -7.35 9.55
C PHE A 224 20.24 -6.88 10.89
N ASP A 225 19.91 -5.60 11.06
CA ASP A 225 19.25 -5.09 12.27
C ASP A 225 17.93 -5.84 12.56
N LEU A 226 17.09 -6.03 11.53
CA LEU A 226 15.83 -6.78 11.63
C LEU A 226 16.05 -8.24 12.03
N ARG A 227 17.05 -8.91 11.46
CA ARG A 227 17.37 -10.30 11.79
C ARG A 227 17.95 -10.41 13.21
N ASP A 228 18.96 -9.61 13.51
CA ASP A 228 19.82 -9.79 14.67
C ASP A 228 19.16 -9.25 15.94
N ASN A 229 18.36 -8.16 15.84
CA ASN A 229 17.70 -7.55 16.98
C ASN A 229 16.23 -7.96 17.14
N LEU A 230 15.51 -8.26 16.04
CA LEU A 230 14.07 -8.61 16.09
C LEU A 230 13.77 -10.05 15.65
N GLY A 231 14.75 -10.81 15.18
CA GLY A 231 14.55 -12.19 14.70
C GLY A 231 13.81 -12.30 13.36
N ILE A 232 13.63 -11.20 12.63
CA ILE A 232 12.85 -11.15 11.40
C ILE A 232 13.74 -11.50 10.20
N ASN A 233 13.36 -12.54 9.45
CA ASN A 233 14.06 -12.98 8.22
C ASN A 233 13.18 -12.94 6.97
N PHE A 234 11.93 -12.49 7.11
CA PHE A 234 10.97 -12.36 6.03
C PHE A 234 10.66 -10.89 5.75
N PHE A 235 10.89 -10.44 4.51
CA PHE A 235 10.77 -9.02 4.16
C PHE A 235 9.75 -8.76 3.03
N ALA A 236 8.93 -7.74 3.20
CA ALA A 236 8.15 -7.15 2.11
C ALA A 236 8.83 -5.87 1.64
N PHE A 237 9.44 -5.90 0.45
CA PHE A 237 10.00 -4.69 -0.17
C PHE A 237 8.88 -3.84 -0.75
N MET A 238 8.57 -2.75 -0.03
CA MET A 238 7.53 -1.80 -0.38
C MET A 238 8.12 -0.64 -1.17
N THR A 239 7.88 -0.69 -2.47
CA THR A 239 8.28 0.31 -3.46
C THR A 239 7.28 0.23 -4.61
N ASP A 240 7.09 1.33 -5.32
CA ASP A 240 6.20 1.39 -6.49
C ASP A 240 6.70 0.48 -7.62
N THR A 241 8.02 0.32 -7.76
CA THR A 241 8.65 -0.56 -8.75
C THR A 241 10.05 -0.96 -8.28
N PHE A 242 10.19 -2.13 -7.65
CA PHE A 242 11.47 -2.60 -7.11
C PHE A 242 12.55 -2.75 -8.21
N THR A 243 12.18 -3.26 -9.38
CA THR A 243 13.13 -3.60 -10.46
C THR A 243 13.47 -2.47 -11.41
N LEU A 244 13.16 -1.22 -11.02
CA LEU A 244 13.30 -0.07 -11.89
C LEU A 244 14.75 0.34 -12.18
N ARG A 245 15.69 0.01 -11.29
CA ARG A 245 17.14 0.16 -11.51
C ARG A 245 17.84 -1.20 -11.51
N PRO A 246 17.90 -1.91 -12.66
CA PRO A 246 18.40 -3.29 -12.71
C PRO A 246 19.84 -3.46 -12.20
N SER A 247 20.72 -2.47 -12.44
CA SER A 247 22.11 -2.52 -11.94
C SER A 247 22.20 -2.46 -10.42
N TRP A 248 21.35 -1.65 -9.78
CA TRP A 248 21.25 -1.57 -8.32
C TRP A 248 20.62 -2.84 -7.76
N VAL A 249 19.53 -3.34 -8.36
CA VAL A 249 18.90 -4.59 -7.92
C VAL A 249 19.90 -5.74 -7.95
N LYS A 250 20.67 -5.91 -9.03
CA LYS A 250 21.69 -6.97 -9.11
C LYS A 250 22.71 -6.89 -7.98
N GLN A 251 23.12 -5.69 -7.57
CA GLN A 251 24.03 -5.53 -6.43
C GLN A 251 23.37 -5.93 -5.11
N VAL A 252 22.11 -5.55 -4.90
CA VAL A 252 21.34 -5.98 -3.73
C VAL A 252 21.16 -7.50 -3.71
N MET A 253 20.86 -8.13 -4.85
CA MET A 253 20.71 -9.59 -4.93
C MET A 253 22.01 -10.32 -4.57
N GLU A 254 23.14 -9.84 -5.09
CA GLU A 254 24.45 -10.42 -4.77
C GLU A 254 24.76 -10.30 -3.27
N ALA A 255 24.45 -9.15 -2.67
CA ALA A 255 24.63 -8.93 -1.23
C ALA A 255 23.70 -9.80 -0.37
N MET A 256 22.46 -10.03 -0.80
CA MET A 256 21.48 -10.83 -0.05
C MET A 256 21.69 -12.34 -0.13
N LYS A 257 22.21 -12.84 -1.26
CA LYS A 257 22.33 -14.27 -1.60
C LYS A 257 22.97 -15.16 -0.51
N PRO A 258 24.01 -14.74 0.23
CA PRO A 258 24.63 -15.60 1.24
C PRO A 258 23.84 -15.76 2.55
N HIS A 259 22.77 -14.99 2.74
CA HIS A 259 22.15 -14.83 4.07
C HIS A 259 20.85 -15.60 4.27
N GLY A 260 20.30 -16.23 3.23
CA GLY A 260 19.06 -17.01 3.33
C GLY A 260 17.82 -16.16 3.64
N PHE A 261 17.86 -14.85 3.37
CA PHE A 261 16.71 -13.98 3.51
C PHE A 261 15.59 -14.40 2.56
N ARG A 262 14.35 -14.27 3.02
CA ARG A 262 13.15 -14.54 2.23
C ARG A 262 12.39 -13.25 2.03
N TRP A 263 11.91 -12.97 0.83
CA TRP A 263 11.25 -11.69 0.57
C TRP A 263 10.30 -11.70 -0.61
N VAL A 264 9.44 -10.67 -0.62
CA VAL A 264 8.47 -10.38 -1.69
C VAL A 264 8.59 -8.92 -2.11
N CYS A 265 8.20 -8.60 -3.33
CA CYS A 265 8.19 -7.21 -3.80
C CYS A 265 7.05 -6.91 -4.76
N ASN A 266 6.78 -5.62 -4.96
CA ASN A 266 5.98 -5.13 -6.06
C ASN A 266 6.90 -4.64 -7.19
N SER A 267 6.53 -4.92 -8.43
CA SER A 267 7.24 -4.37 -9.57
C SER A 267 6.37 -4.23 -10.82
N ARG A 268 6.90 -3.51 -11.80
CA ARG A 268 6.32 -3.45 -13.14
C ARG A 268 6.85 -4.60 -13.98
N VAL A 269 5.94 -5.15 -14.77
CA VAL A 269 6.21 -6.36 -15.56
C VAL A 269 7.22 -6.13 -16.68
N ASP A 270 7.30 -4.91 -17.23
CA ASP A 270 8.23 -4.50 -18.30
C ASP A 270 9.67 -4.26 -17.81
N THR A 271 9.93 -4.45 -16.51
CA THR A 271 11.27 -4.24 -15.91
C THR A 271 11.94 -5.53 -15.45
N ILE A 272 11.35 -6.69 -15.76
CA ILE A 272 11.88 -8.02 -15.39
C ILE A 272 12.11 -8.88 -16.62
N ASN A 273 13.24 -9.60 -16.62
CA ASN A 273 13.61 -10.62 -17.61
C ASN A 273 14.13 -11.88 -16.91
N ASP A 274 14.47 -12.92 -17.67
CA ASP A 274 14.90 -14.21 -17.13
C ASP A 274 16.14 -14.12 -16.22
N ASP A 275 17.13 -13.31 -16.60
CA ASP A 275 18.37 -13.14 -15.83
C ASP A 275 18.11 -12.48 -14.48
N LEU A 276 17.32 -11.40 -14.49
CA LEU A 276 16.98 -10.69 -13.26
C LEU A 276 16.08 -11.54 -12.37
N ALA A 277 15.09 -12.23 -12.92
CA ALA A 277 14.22 -13.14 -12.18
C ALA A 277 15.02 -14.28 -11.52
N ARG A 278 16.01 -14.85 -12.23
CA ARG A 278 16.90 -15.87 -11.66
C ARG A 278 17.73 -15.31 -10.50
N ALA A 279 18.35 -14.14 -10.68
CA ALA A 279 19.12 -13.50 -9.62
C ALA A 279 18.26 -13.20 -8.38
N MET A 280 17.02 -12.72 -8.59
CA MET A 280 16.06 -12.49 -7.51
C MET A 280 15.69 -13.80 -6.79
N LYS A 281 15.45 -14.89 -7.53
CA LYS A 281 15.16 -16.19 -6.93
C LYS A 281 16.32 -16.70 -6.07
N GLU A 282 17.54 -16.63 -6.59
CA GLU A 282 18.75 -17.06 -5.88
C GLU A 282 19.01 -16.24 -4.61
N ALA A 283 18.57 -14.98 -4.60
CA ALA A 283 18.61 -14.09 -3.44
C ALA A 283 17.38 -14.22 -2.51
N GLY A 284 16.50 -15.20 -2.74
CA GLY A 284 15.39 -15.52 -1.84
C GLY A 284 14.05 -14.85 -2.15
N CYS A 285 13.85 -14.33 -3.36
CA CYS A 285 12.55 -13.81 -3.80
C CYS A 285 11.53 -14.95 -3.92
N GLU A 286 10.41 -14.83 -3.20
CA GLU A 286 9.35 -15.84 -3.20
C GLU A 286 8.16 -15.43 -4.06
N LEU A 287 7.85 -14.14 -4.12
CA LEU A 287 6.70 -13.60 -4.86
C LEU A 287 7.00 -12.21 -5.43
N ILE A 288 6.57 -11.99 -6.67
CA ILE A 288 6.51 -10.66 -7.29
C ILE A 288 5.07 -10.33 -7.61
N SER A 289 4.62 -9.16 -7.14
CA SER A 289 3.34 -8.60 -7.53
C SER A 289 3.50 -7.65 -8.71
N PHE A 290 2.75 -7.89 -9.77
CA PHE A 290 2.75 -7.12 -11.01
C PHE A 290 1.45 -6.35 -11.18
N GLY A 291 1.55 -5.03 -11.40
CA GLY A 291 0.44 -4.23 -11.90
C GLY A 291 0.26 -4.42 -13.41
N VAL A 292 -0.67 -5.30 -13.81
CA VAL A 292 -1.02 -5.57 -15.22
C VAL A 292 -2.12 -4.62 -15.69
N GLU A 293 -3.05 -4.29 -14.79
CA GLU A 293 -4.17 -3.36 -14.94
C GLU A 293 -5.25 -3.81 -15.94
N SER A 294 -4.90 -4.11 -17.19
CA SER A 294 -5.88 -4.51 -18.22
C SER A 294 -5.27 -5.51 -19.21
N GLY A 295 -6.12 -6.36 -19.78
CA GLY A 295 -5.77 -7.22 -20.92
C GLY A 295 -6.14 -6.60 -22.28
N ASN A 296 -6.59 -5.34 -22.30
CA ASN A 296 -6.90 -4.63 -23.53
C ASN A 296 -5.88 -3.50 -23.79
N PRO A 297 -5.23 -3.45 -24.97
CA PRO A 297 -4.21 -2.44 -25.28
C PRO A 297 -4.70 -0.99 -25.24
N GLU A 298 -5.94 -0.71 -25.66
CA GLU A 298 -6.50 0.65 -25.69
C GLU A 298 -6.70 1.19 -24.26
N ILE A 299 -7.08 0.32 -23.32
CA ILE A 299 -7.24 0.68 -21.90
C ILE A 299 -5.87 0.90 -21.21
N LEU A 300 -4.85 0.11 -21.57
CA LEU A 300 -3.48 0.34 -21.09
C LEU A 300 -2.91 1.68 -21.60
N GLU A 301 -3.25 2.05 -22.84
CA GLU A 301 -2.89 3.34 -23.41
C GLU A 301 -3.64 4.49 -22.73
N SER A 302 -4.96 4.37 -22.53
CA SER A 302 -5.79 5.42 -21.89
C SER A 302 -5.34 5.74 -20.47
N THR A 303 -4.78 4.76 -19.76
CA THR A 303 -4.23 4.93 -18.40
C THR A 303 -2.78 5.36 -18.36
N LYS A 304 -2.12 5.54 -19.51
CA LYS A 304 -0.69 5.84 -19.62
C LYS A 304 0.17 4.81 -18.87
N LYS A 305 -0.29 3.55 -18.78
CA LYS A 305 0.47 2.49 -18.10
C LYS A 305 1.78 2.21 -18.83
N GLY A 306 1.77 2.32 -20.16
CA GLY A 306 2.97 2.23 -21.00
C GLY A 306 3.58 0.83 -21.07
N ILE A 307 2.74 -0.21 -21.03
CA ILE A 307 3.14 -1.61 -21.23
C ILE A 307 2.32 -2.25 -22.34
N THR A 308 2.87 -3.28 -22.97
CA THR A 308 2.20 -4.13 -23.95
C THR A 308 1.86 -5.50 -23.35
N LEU A 309 0.88 -6.20 -23.93
CA LEU A 309 0.51 -7.55 -23.49
C LEU A 309 1.68 -8.54 -23.64
N ASP A 310 2.54 -8.37 -24.64
CA ASP A 310 3.71 -9.23 -24.82
C ASP A 310 4.78 -9.00 -23.75
N GLN A 311 5.01 -7.74 -23.34
CA GLN A 311 5.85 -7.46 -22.18
C GLN A 311 5.28 -8.08 -20.90
N VAL A 312 3.94 -8.09 -20.75
CA VAL A 312 3.30 -8.75 -19.61
C VAL A 312 3.55 -10.25 -19.64
N ARG A 313 3.36 -10.90 -20.81
CA ARG A 313 3.64 -12.34 -20.99
C ARG A 313 5.08 -12.68 -20.66
N GLU A 314 6.03 -11.89 -21.13
CA GLU A 314 7.45 -12.12 -20.88
C GLU A 314 7.83 -11.93 -19.42
N GLY A 315 7.41 -10.82 -18.77
CA GLY A 315 7.77 -10.58 -17.38
C GLY A 315 7.14 -11.58 -16.40
N VAL A 316 5.86 -11.92 -16.58
CA VAL A 316 5.20 -12.98 -15.80
C VAL A 316 5.83 -14.34 -16.09
N GLY A 317 6.13 -14.62 -17.36
CA GLY A 317 6.79 -15.84 -17.79
C GLY A 317 8.17 -16.02 -17.17
N ALA A 318 9.00 -14.97 -17.14
CA ALA A 318 10.32 -14.97 -16.54
C ALA A 318 10.28 -15.31 -15.04
N ALA A 319 9.39 -14.67 -14.29
CA ALA A 319 9.20 -14.97 -12.87
C ALA A 319 8.79 -16.44 -12.65
N LYS A 320 7.83 -16.96 -13.43
CA LYS A 320 7.38 -18.36 -13.35
C LYS A 320 8.48 -19.35 -13.72
N ARG A 321 9.27 -19.08 -14.78
CA ARG A 321 10.42 -19.92 -15.18
C ARG A 321 11.51 -19.96 -14.12
N ALA A 322 11.72 -18.86 -13.39
CA ALA A 322 12.62 -18.80 -12.25
C ALA A 322 12.07 -19.48 -10.97
N GLY A 323 10.80 -19.90 -10.96
CA GLY A 323 10.16 -20.48 -9.77
C GLY A 323 9.79 -19.45 -8.69
N ILE A 324 9.51 -18.21 -9.11
CA ILE A 324 8.96 -17.15 -8.27
C ILE A 324 7.45 -17.12 -8.47
N MET A 325 6.68 -17.02 -7.38
CA MET A 325 5.22 -16.89 -7.46
C MET A 325 4.84 -15.53 -8.05
N THR A 326 3.75 -15.49 -8.81
CA THR A 326 3.26 -14.25 -9.41
C THR A 326 1.90 -13.84 -8.87
N PHE A 327 1.80 -12.58 -8.45
CA PHE A 327 0.53 -11.94 -8.10
C PHE A 327 0.24 -10.87 -9.14
N CYS A 328 -0.83 -11.01 -9.94
CA CYS A 328 -1.23 -9.98 -10.90
C CYS A 328 -2.40 -9.11 -10.39
N TYR A 329 -2.26 -7.80 -10.50
CA TYR A 329 -3.32 -6.82 -10.25
C TYR A 329 -3.94 -6.35 -11.56
N PHE A 330 -5.27 -6.27 -11.58
CA PHE A 330 -6.10 -5.75 -12.66
C PHE A 330 -7.08 -4.72 -12.12
N ILE A 331 -7.56 -3.83 -12.97
CA ILE A 331 -8.51 -2.77 -12.63
C ILE A 331 -9.67 -2.83 -13.63
N ILE A 332 -10.90 -2.78 -13.12
CA ILE A 332 -12.16 -2.79 -13.86
C ILE A 332 -12.89 -1.46 -13.65
N GLY A 333 -13.49 -0.92 -14.69
CA GLY A 333 -14.13 0.39 -14.74
C GLY A 333 -13.21 1.56 -15.12
N LEU A 334 -12.06 1.31 -15.75
CA LEU A 334 -11.16 2.38 -16.22
C LEU A 334 -11.83 3.23 -17.33
N PRO A 335 -11.38 4.49 -17.55
CA PRO A 335 -11.90 5.31 -18.64
C PRO A 335 -11.78 4.65 -20.01
N GLY A 336 -12.90 4.57 -20.74
CA GLY A 336 -12.99 3.92 -22.05
C GLY A 336 -13.37 2.44 -21.99
N GLU A 337 -13.45 1.83 -20.80
CA GLU A 337 -13.68 0.41 -20.65
C GLU A 337 -15.12 0.00 -20.99
N THR A 338 -15.28 -1.10 -21.72
CA THR A 338 -16.56 -1.69 -22.14
C THR A 338 -16.66 -3.14 -21.69
N GLU A 339 -17.84 -3.74 -21.84
CA GLU A 339 -18.03 -5.17 -21.58
C GLU A 339 -17.06 -6.07 -22.37
N GLN A 340 -16.73 -5.69 -23.61
CA GLN A 340 -15.76 -6.42 -24.44
C GLN A 340 -14.34 -6.31 -23.88
N THR A 341 -13.89 -5.10 -23.53
CA THR A 341 -12.52 -4.90 -23.01
C THR A 341 -12.34 -5.51 -21.61
N ILE A 342 -13.41 -5.57 -20.81
CA ILE A 342 -13.46 -6.35 -19.56
C ILE A 342 -13.26 -7.83 -19.87
N GLN A 343 -13.95 -8.36 -20.88
CA GLN A 343 -13.81 -9.76 -21.28
C GLN A 343 -12.39 -10.07 -21.78
N ASP A 344 -11.78 -9.18 -22.57
CA ASP A 344 -10.37 -9.30 -22.98
C ASP A 344 -9.43 -9.39 -21.76
N THR A 345 -9.69 -8.57 -20.73
CA THR A 345 -8.93 -8.60 -19.46
C THR A 345 -9.10 -9.91 -18.71
N ILE A 346 -10.32 -10.45 -18.64
CA ILE A 346 -10.59 -11.74 -18.00
C ILE A 346 -9.87 -12.87 -18.73
N ASP A 347 -9.91 -12.88 -20.06
CA ASP A 347 -9.29 -13.95 -20.85
C ASP A 347 -7.77 -13.86 -20.83
N PHE A 348 -7.21 -12.65 -20.85
CA PHE A 348 -5.78 -12.46 -20.66
C PHE A 348 -5.30 -12.89 -19.26
N ALA A 349 -6.05 -12.59 -18.20
CA ALA A 349 -5.73 -13.07 -16.85
C ALA A 349 -5.76 -14.61 -16.75
N LYS A 350 -6.67 -15.29 -17.47
CA LYS A 350 -6.68 -16.77 -17.57
C LYS A 350 -5.47 -17.31 -18.33
N GLU A 351 -5.07 -16.60 -19.39
CA GLU A 351 -3.90 -16.93 -20.21
C GLU A 351 -2.60 -16.87 -19.40
N LEU A 352 -2.38 -15.78 -18.64
CA LEU A 352 -1.21 -15.61 -17.79
C LEU A 352 -1.09 -16.68 -16.69
N ASP A 353 -2.24 -17.18 -16.21
CA ASP A 353 -2.36 -18.20 -15.17
C ASP A 353 -1.48 -17.89 -13.94
N PRO A 354 -1.60 -16.70 -13.31
CA PRO A 354 -0.77 -16.31 -12.18
C PRO A 354 -1.13 -17.10 -10.93
N ASP A 355 -0.18 -17.25 -10.00
CA ASP A 355 -0.44 -17.91 -8.71
C ASP A 355 -1.54 -17.20 -7.94
N TYR A 356 -1.58 -15.86 -8.04
CA TYR A 356 -2.55 -15.00 -7.40
C TYR A 356 -3.00 -13.87 -8.34
N CYS A 357 -4.24 -13.44 -8.17
CA CYS A 357 -4.85 -12.42 -9.01
C CYS A 357 -5.84 -11.59 -8.20
N ASN A 358 -5.84 -10.28 -8.39
CA ASN A 358 -6.86 -9.42 -7.80
C ASN A 358 -7.42 -8.47 -8.85
N PHE A 359 -8.75 -8.29 -8.82
CA PHE A 359 -9.46 -7.35 -9.67
C PHE A 359 -10.01 -6.24 -8.78
N HIS A 360 -9.43 -5.05 -8.94
CA HIS A 360 -9.91 -3.84 -8.31
C HIS A 360 -10.97 -3.18 -9.18
N VAL A 361 -11.85 -2.40 -8.58
CA VAL A 361 -12.63 -1.41 -9.32
C VAL A 361 -11.85 -0.10 -9.38
N ALA A 362 -11.98 0.62 -10.49
CA ALA A 362 -11.33 1.89 -10.71
C ALA A 362 -11.88 2.93 -9.72
N THR A 363 -11.04 3.33 -8.77
CA THR A 363 -11.39 4.30 -7.73
C THR A 363 -10.61 5.60 -7.94
N PRO A 364 -11.29 6.71 -8.28
CA PRO A 364 -10.67 8.00 -8.56
C PRO A 364 -10.17 8.65 -7.26
N PHE A 365 -8.98 8.31 -6.78
CA PHE A 365 -8.45 8.90 -5.54
C PHE A 365 -8.04 10.37 -5.73
N PRO A 366 -8.30 11.27 -4.76
CA PRO A 366 -7.82 12.64 -4.80
C PRO A 366 -6.31 12.74 -5.07
N GLY A 367 -5.90 13.72 -5.88
CA GLY A 367 -4.52 13.92 -6.28
C GLY A 367 -4.06 13.08 -7.48
N THR A 368 -4.94 12.27 -8.08
CA THR A 368 -4.68 11.49 -9.30
C THR A 368 -5.30 12.15 -10.53
N GLU A 369 -4.73 11.90 -11.72
CA GLU A 369 -5.32 12.39 -12.99
C GLU A 369 -6.71 11.80 -13.23
N LEU A 370 -6.94 10.54 -12.81
CA LEU A 370 -8.24 9.89 -12.88
C LEU A 370 -9.30 10.64 -12.06
N TYR A 371 -8.95 11.14 -10.87
CA TYR A 371 -9.89 11.94 -10.06
C TYR A 371 -10.23 13.27 -10.71
N GLU A 372 -9.24 13.99 -11.21
CA GLU A 372 -9.49 15.26 -11.92
C GLU A 372 -10.32 15.06 -13.18
N GLN A 373 -10.07 13.98 -13.93
CA GLN A 373 -10.90 13.59 -15.06
C GLN A 373 -12.32 13.25 -14.62
N ALA A 374 -12.48 12.38 -13.62
CA ALA A 374 -13.80 11.96 -13.17
C ALA A 374 -14.64 13.12 -12.63
N LYS A 375 -14.01 14.10 -11.98
CA LYS A 375 -14.66 15.33 -11.51
C LYS A 375 -15.11 16.21 -12.68
N ARG A 376 -14.23 16.44 -13.66
CA ARG A 376 -14.53 17.26 -14.85
C ARG A 376 -15.66 16.67 -15.69
N GLU A 377 -15.69 15.36 -15.86
CA GLU A 377 -16.67 14.66 -16.71
C GLU A 377 -17.96 14.28 -15.96
N GLY A 378 -18.09 14.60 -14.66
CA GLY A 378 -19.27 14.27 -13.85
C GLY A 378 -19.43 12.76 -13.58
N TRP A 379 -18.32 12.04 -13.53
CA TRP A 379 -18.25 10.58 -13.31
C TRP A 379 -18.23 10.19 -11.84
N LEU A 380 -17.90 11.11 -10.93
CA LEU A 380 -17.98 10.86 -9.50
C LEU A 380 -19.44 10.67 -9.08
N VAL A 381 -19.74 9.56 -8.41
CA VAL A 381 -21.08 9.33 -7.84
C VAL A 381 -21.27 10.18 -6.58
N HIS A 382 -20.24 10.23 -5.74
CA HIS A 382 -20.18 11.06 -4.53
C HIS A 382 -18.72 11.22 -4.08
N GLU A 383 -18.49 12.11 -3.12
CA GLU A 383 -17.20 12.30 -2.42
C GLU A 383 -17.28 11.77 -0.97
N ASP A 384 -18.09 10.74 -0.74
CA ASP A 384 -18.06 10.01 0.52
C ASP A 384 -16.80 9.14 0.63
N TRP A 385 -15.76 9.68 1.26
CA TRP A 385 -14.45 9.04 1.36
C TRP A 385 -14.48 7.62 1.92
N ASP A 386 -15.40 7.29 2.83
CA ASP A 386 -15.54 5.94 3.40
C ASP A 386 -15.82 4.85 2.36
N GLN A 387 -16.35 5.25 1.20
CA GLN A 387 -16.64 4.37 0.05
C GLN A 387 -15.49 4.36 -0.98
N TYR A 388 -14.42 5.14 -0.79
CA TYR A 388 -13.28 5.17 -1.71
C TYR A 388 -12.32 4.03 -1.36
N GLU A 389 -12.80 2.81 -1.54
CA GLU A 389 -12.00 1.59 -1.52
C GLU A 389 -12.00 0.95 -2.91
N GLU A 390 -11.29 -0.16 -3.08
CA GLU A 390 -10.97 -0.71 -4.40
C GLU A 390 -11.67 -2.06 -4.66
N MET A 391 -12.42 -2.62 -3.71
CA MET A 391 -12.95 -4.00 -3.81
C MET A 391 -14.40 -4.18 -3.37
N GLY A 392 -14.90 -3.43 -2.38
CA GLY A 392 -16.27 -3.54 -1.88
C GLY A 392 -17.24 -2.47 -2.38
N SER A 393 -16.75 -1.40 -3.01
CA SER A 393 -17.59 -0.32 -3.54
C SER A 393 -16.98 0.34 -4.77
N ALA A 394 -17.85 0.78 -5.69
CA ALA A 394 -17.49 1.54 -6.88
C ALA A 394 -18.11 2.93 -6.79
N VAL A 395 -17.27 3.96 -6.89
CA VAL A 395 -17.67 5.37 -6.70
C VAL A 395 -17.60 6.20 -7.98
N MET A 396 -17.33 5.52 -9.11
CA MET A 396 -17.18 6.12 -10.42
C MET A 396 -18.12 5.46 -11.43
N LYS A 397 -18.76 6.28 -12.26
CA LYS A 397 -19.53 5.86 -13.44
C LYS A 397 -18.88 6.40 -14.70
N THR A 398 -18.82 5.60 -15.76
CA THR A 398 -18.35 6.06 -17.09
C THR A 398 -19.52 6.04 -18.07
N PRO A 399 -19.40 6.61 -19.28
CA PRO A 399 -20.45 6.53 -20.29
C PRO A 399 -20.87 5.10 -20.64
N SER A 400 -19.94 4.14 -20.49
CA SER A 400 -20.11 2.73 -20.85
C SER A 400 -20.41 1.81 -19.66
N LEU A 401 -20.19 2.25 -18.41
CA LEU A 401 -20.28 1.37 -17.25
C LEU A 401 -20.87 2.09 -16.01
N SER A 402 -21.93 1.51 -15.44
CA SER A 402 -22.44 1.94 -14.13
C SER A 402 -21.58 1.36 -12.99
N PRO A 403 -21.60 1.96 -11.78
CA PRO A 403 -20.88 1.43 -10.63
C PRO A 403 -21.26 -0.02 -10.31
N GLU A 404 -22.54 -0.36 -10.39
CA GLU A 404 -23.03 -1.72 -10.15
C GLU A 404 -22.58 -2.69 -11.24
N ALA A 405 -22.48 -2.22 -12.49
CA ALA A 405 -21.95 -3.01 -13.58
C ALA A 405 -20.45 -3.31 -13.38
N ALA A 406 -19.67 -2.32 -12.93
CA ALA A 406 -18.25 -2.50 -12.58
C ALA A 406 -18.06 -3.54 -11.46
N MET A 407 -18.85 -3.44 -10.39
CA MET A 407 -18.82 -4.41 -9.29
C MET A 407 -19.20 -5.83 -9.74
N ARG A 408 -20.24 -5.97 -10.57
CA ARG A 408 -20.63 -7.27 -11.15
C ARG A 408 -19.52 -7.84 -12.04
N ALA A 409 -18.89 -6.99 -12.86
CA ALA A 409 -17.78 -7.38 -13.72
C ALA A 409 -16.54 -7.82 -12.91
N GLN A 410 -16.19 -7.10 -11.85
CA GLN A 410 -15.12 -7.47 -10.91
C GLN A 410 -15.40 -8.83 -10.25
N THR A 411 -16.62 -9.04 -9.73
CA THR A 411 -17.02 -10.34 -9.18
C THR A 411 -16.93 -11.47 -10.22
N ARG A 412 -17.40 -11.21 -11.45
CA ARG A 412 -17.32 -12.17 -12.56
C ARG A 412 -15.86 -12.51 -12.90
N ALA A 413 -14.99 -11.51 -12.98
CA ALA A 413 -13.58 -11.68 -13.27
C ALA A 413 -12.89 -12.55 -12.22
N THR A 414 -13.10 -12.25 -10.94
CA THR A 414 -12.60 -13.04 -9.82
C THR A 414 -13.07 -14.50 -9.91
N ARG A 415 -14.38 -14.72 -10.11
CA ARG A 415 -14.94 -16.08 -10.28
C ARG A 415 -14.35 -16.82 -11.46
N ALA A 416 -14.18 -16.15 -12.60
CA ALA A 416 -13.65 -16.74 -13.82
C ALA A 416 -12.20 -17.23 -13.68
N ILE A 417 -11.44 -16.68 -12.73
CA ILE A 417 -10.08 -17.12 -12.40
C ILE A 417 -10.08 -18.22 -11.34
N TYR A 418 -10.74 -17.98 -10.20
CA TYR A 418 -10.64 -18.85 -9.03
C TYR A 418 -11.51 -20.12 -9.10
N LEU A 419 -12.59 -20.12 -9.89
CA LEU A 419 -13.46 -21.30 -10.06
C LEU A 419 -13.01 -22.23 -11.22
N ARG A 420 -11.82 -22.01 -11.79
CA ARG A 420 -11.27 -22.88 -12.84
C ARG A 420 -10.97 -24.27 -12.26
N PRO A 421 -11.39 -25.38 -12.90
CA PRO A 421 -11.14 -26.73 -12.37
C PRO A 421 -9.66 -27.00 -12.06
N LYS A 422 -8.75 -26.60 -12.97
CA LYS A 422 -7.30 -26.71 -12.77
C LYS A 422 -6.83 -26.01 -11.48
N ARG A 423 -7.37 -24.83 -11.18
CA ARG A 423 -7.00 -24.04 -10.01
C ARG A 423 -7.57 -24.65 -8.73
N ILE A 424 -8.83 -25.07 -8.76
CA ILE A 424 -9.46 -25.80 -7.63
C ILE A 424 -8.65 -27.05 -7.27
N VAL A 425 -8.25 -27.86 -8.26
CA VAL A 425 -7.42 -29.05 -8.03
C VAL A 425 -6.05 -28.68 -7.46
N LYS A 426 -5.40 -27.62 -7.98
CA LYS A 426 -4.12 -27.10 -7.46
C LYS A 426 -4.26 -26.68 -5.99
N GLU A 427 -5.33 -25.97 -5.65
CA GLU A 427 -5.57 -25.52 -4.27
C GLU A 427 -5.93 -26.66 -3.32
N LEU A 428 -6.70 -27.66 -3.77
CA LEU A 428 -6.95 -28.88 -2.98
C LEU A 428 -5.66 -29.63 -2.66
N GLY A 429 -4.72 -29.69 -3.61
CA GLY A 429 -3.40 -30.30 -3.40
C GLY A 429 -2.47 -29.49 -2.47
N ARG A 430 -2.81 -28.23 -2.16
CA ARG A 430 -2.05 -27.35 -1.25
C ARG A 430 -2.55 -27.39 0.18
N MET A 431 -3.74 -27.94 0.43
CA MET A 431 -4.31 -28.06 1.78
C MET A 431 -3.50 -29.02 2.63
N ARG A 432 -2.95 -28.54 3.76
CA ARG A 432 -2.12 -29.35 4.67
C ARG A 432 -2.74 -29.47 6.06
N SER A 433 -3.76 -28.68 6.38
CA SER A 433 -4.43 -28.69 7.68
C SER A 433 -5.96 -28.51 7.59
N MET A 434 -6.67 -28.91 8.65
CA MET A 434 -8.12 -28.66 8.79
C MET A 434 -8.44 -27.15 8.84
N LYS A 435 -7.50 -26.32 9.31
CA LYS A 435 -7.63 -24.87 9.30
C LYS A 435 -7.64 -24.35 7.86
N ASP A 436 -6.73 -24.85 7.02
CA ASP A 436 -6.66 -24.52 5.58
C ASP A 436 -7.97 -24.90 4.89
N VAL A 437 -8.48 -26.11 5.17
CA VAL A 437 -9.76 -26.58 4.63
C VAL A 437 -10.90 -25.63 5.00
N MET A 438 -11.01 -25.22 6.28
CA MET A 438 -12.05 -24.30 6.73
C MET A 438 -11.94 -22.92 6.09
N ILE A 439 -10.72 -22.36 6.03
CA ILE A 439 -10.44 -21.04 5.45
C ILE A 439 -10.80 -21.05 3.96
N ARG A 440 -10.24 -22.01 3.21
CA ARG A 440 -10.51 -22.19 1.77
C ARG A 440 -11.97 -22.52 1.46
N SER A 441 -12.67 -23.24 2.33
CA SER A 441 -14.11 -23.50 2.17
C SER A 441 -14.94 -22.22 2.34
N LYS A 442 -14.62 -21.37 3.33
CA LYS A 442 -15.27 -20.06 3.49
C LYS A 442 -15.03 -19.19 2.26
N ALA A 443 -13.80 -19.19 1.73
CA ALA A 443 -13.51 -18.50 0.49
C ALA A 443 -14.35 -19.03 -0.67
N ALA A 444 -14.35 -20.33 -0.90
CA ALA A 444 -15.17 -20.94 -1.95
C ALA A 444 -16.65 -20.57 -1.82
N LEU A 445 -17.22 -20.57 -0.61
CA LEU A 445 -18.61 -20.18 -0.37
C LEU A 445 -18.89 -18.71 -0.69
N ARG A 446 -17.97 -17.78 -0.38
CA ARG A 446 -18.08 -16.38 -0.79
C ARG A 446 -17.99 -16.22 -2.31
N LEU A 447 -17.04 -16.91 -2.96
CA LEU A 447 -16.94 -16.91 -4.43
C LEU A 447 -18.22 -17.43 -5.07
N LEU A 448 -18.88 -18.44 -4.49
CA LEU A 448 -20.16 -18.96 -4.99
C LEU A 448 -21.36 -18.08 -4.64
N GLY A 449 -21.19 -17.01 -3.85
CA GLY A 449 -22.27 -16.11 -3.43
C GLY A 449 -23.19 -16.72 -2.38
N VAL A 450 -22.76 -17.77 -1.67
CA VAL A 450 -23.53 -18.47 -0.63
C VAL A 450 -23.52 -17.68 0.69
N THR A 451 -22.50 -16.84 0.90
CA THR A 451 -22.41 -15.94 2.06
C THR A 451 -22.18 -14.50 1.59
N GLN A 452 -22.75 -13.52 2.31
CA GLN A 452 -22.51 -12.10 2.04
C GLN A 452 -21.18 -11.64 2.65
N GLY A 453 -20.45 -10.80 1.90
CA GLY A 453 -19.14 -10.27 2.26
C GLY A 453 -18.34 -9.91 1.00
N GLU A 454 -17.20 -9.22 1.16
CA GLU A 454 -16.24 -9.02 0.07
C GLU A 454 -15.84 -10.39 -0.53
N PRO A 455 -15.56 -10.46 -1.86
CA PRO A 455 -14.98 -11.67 -2.44
C PRO A 455 -13.78 -12.08 -1.60
N PRO A 456 -13.62 -13.38 -1.31
CA PRO A 456 -12.62 -13.82 -0.36
C PRO A 456 -11.24 -13.45 -0.88
N ALA A 457 -10.37 -13.18 0.08
CA ALA A 457 -8.99 -12.92 -0.24
C ALA A 457 -8.35 -14.12 -0.88
N VAL A 458 -7.32 -13.78 -1.64
CA VAL A 458 -6.27 -14.70 -2.03
C VAL A 458 -5.76 -15.57 -0.87
N SER A 459 -5.65 -15.05 0.36
CA SER A 459 -5.18 -15.81 1.52
C SER A 459 -6.27 -16.37 2.44
N GLU A 460 -7.54 -16.09 2.17
CA GLU A 460 -8.60 -16.98 2.62
C GLU A 460 -8.59 -18.28 1.81
N VAL A 461 -7.69 -18.40 0.84
CA VAL A 461 -7.39 -19.62 0.11
C VAL A 461 -6.04 -20.20 0.56
N GLU A 462 -5.46 -19.81 1.71
CA GLU A 462 -4.21 -20.41 2.22
C GLU A 462 -4.40 -21.30 3.44
#